data_AF-A0AAW1A423-F1
#
_entry.id   AF-A0AAW1A423-F1
#
_cell.length_a   1.000
_cell.length_b   1.000
_cell.length_c   1.000
_cell.angle_alpha   90.00
_cell.angle_beta   90.00
_cell.angle_gamma   90.00
#
_symmetry.space_group_name_H-M   'P 1'
#
loop_
_entity.id
_entity.type
_entity.pdbx_description
1 polymer ?
#
loop_
_entity_poly.entity_id
_entity_poly.type
_entity_poly.pdbx_seq_one_letter_code
_entity_poly.pdbx_strand_id
1 'polypeptide(L)'
;MVRDRMSELRAYQNNCTTFGKGFLQDVRIQISQNKKLKEVLDQVEEVRDLIQLIADNTAIVKDLHNNILSYTNKDIQKELESRTYTISQTSFRIQRKLRGRHNFSYIFT
;
A
#
# COMPACT_ATOMS: atom_id res chain seq x y z
N MET A 1 -23.33 -65.72 8.61
CA MET A 1 -22.62 -64.89 7.61
C MET A 1 -22.37 -63.52 8.22
N VAL A 2 -21.11 -63.12 8.39
CA VAL A 2 -20.74 -61.79 8.91
C VAL A 2 -20.76 -60.82 7.72
N ARG A 3 -21.55 -59.73 7.82
CA ARG A 3 -21.56 -58.67 6.79
C ARG A 3 -20.21 -57.95 6.82
N ASP A 4 -19.55 -57.87 5.66
CA ASP A 4 -18.33 -57.08 5.49
C ASP A 4 -18.66 -55.58 5.62
N ARG A 5 -18.37 -55.01 6.80
CA ARG A 5 -18.56 -53.58 7.11
C ARG A 5 -17.45 -52.69 6.52
N MET A 6 -16.43 -53.27 5.87
CA MET A 6 -15.29 -52.50 5.38
C MET A 6 -15.65 -51.57 4.22
N SER A 7 -16.59 -52.01 3.37
CA SER A 7 -17.13 -51.20 2.27
C SER A 7 -17.94 -49.99 2.79
N GLU A 8 -18.71 -50.17 3.86
CA GLU A 8 -19.48 -49.10 4.51
C GLU A 8 -18.54 -48.07 5.17
N LEU A 9 -17.49 -48.53 5.84
CA LEU A 9 -16.51 -47.65 6.48
C LEU A 9 -15.72 -46.80 5.46
N ARG A 10 -15.37 -47.36 4.30
CA ARG A 10 -14.74 -46.60 3.20
C ARG A 10 -15.68 -45.55 2.60
N ALA A 11 -16.98 -45.84 2.50
CA ALA A 11 -17.97 -44.87 2.03
C ALA A 11 -18.14 -43.69 3.02
N TYR A 12 -18.18 -43.97 4.33
CA TYR A 12 -18.20 -42.92 5.36
C TYR A 12 -16.93 -42.07 5.36
N GLN A 13 -15.77 -42.68 5.13
CA GLN A 13 -14.49 -41.97 5.05
C GLN A 13 -14.46 -40.99 3.87
N ASN A 14 -14.95 -41.42 2.69
CA ASN A 14 -15.01 -40.56 1.50
C ASN A 14 -15.96 -39.35 1.70
N ASN A 15 -17.07 -39.55 2.40
CA ASN A 15 -18.04 -38.48 2.72
C ASN A 15 -17.56 -37.53 3.84
N CYS A 16 -16.64 -37.98 4.70
CA CYS A 16 -16.05 -37.17 5.77
C CYS A 16 -14.98 -36.18 5.25
N THR A 17 -14.38 -36.44 4.08
CA THR A 17 -13.28 -35.62 3.55
C THR A 17 -13.71 -34.28 2.92
N THR A 18 -15.01 -33.98 2.87
CA THR A 18 -15.58 -32.78 2.26
C THR A 18 -15.97 -31.72 3.30
N PHE A 19 -16.17 -32.12 4.55
CA PHE A 19 -16.54 -31.21 5.64
C PHE A 19 -15.37 -30.28 5.96
N GLY A 20 -15.55 -28.99 5.75
CA GLY A 20 -14.55 -27.96 6.02
C GLY A 20 -13.57 -27.65 4.87
N LYS A 21 -13.55 -28.41 3.75
CA LYS A 21 -12.69 -28.04 2.60
C LYS A 21 -13.09 -26.70 1.97
N GLY A 22 -14.39 -26.46 1.78
CA GLY A 22 -14.90 -25.17 1.31
C GLY A 22 -14.57 -24.05 2.29
N PHE A 23 -14.86 -24.26 3.57
CA PHE A 23 -14.55 -23.28 4.63
C PHE A 23 -13.06 -22.91 4.70
N LEU A 24 -12.15 -23.90 4.68
CA LEU A 24 -10.71 -23.62 4.70
C LEU A 24 -10.23 -22.93 3.42
N GLN A 25 -10.84 -23.25 2.28
CA GLN A 25 -10.56 -22.56 1.02
C GLN A 25 -11.03 -21.10 1.05
N ASP A 26 -12.22 -20.84 1.59
CA ASP A 26 -12.77 -19.50 1.77
C ASP A 26 -11.91 -18.68 2.74
N VAL A 27 -11.49 -19.28 3.86
CA VAL A 27 -10.55 -18.65 4.81
C VAL A 27 -9.23 -18.31 4.12
N ARG A 28 -8.67 -19.20 3.30
CA ARG A 28 -7.44 -18.92 2.54
C ARG A 28 -7.61 -17.77 1.55
N ILE A 29 -8.76 -17.70 0.87
CA ILE A 29 -9.08 -16.60 -0.05
C ILE A 29 -9.18 -15.29 0.73
N GLN A 30 -9.91 -15.27 1.85
CA GLN A 30 -10.05 -14.09 2.71
C GLN A 30 -8.69 -13.61 3.24
N ILE A 31 -7.81 -14.51 3.70
CA ILE A 31 -6.47 -14.15 4.15
C ILE A 31 -5.66 -13.51 3.01
N SER A 32 -5.73 -14.08 1.80
CA SER A 32 -5.03 -13.54 0.63
C SER A 32 -5.53 -12.15 0.26
N GLN A 33 -6.86 -11.95 0.27
CA GLN A 33 -7.47 -10.65 0.01
C GLN A 33 -7.10 -9.61 1.08
N ASN A 34 -7.14 -9.98 2.36
CA ASN A 34 -6.74 -9.11 3.47
C ASN A 34 -5.26 -8.72 3.39
N LYS A 35 -4.39 -9.64 2.97
CA LYS A 35 -2.97 -9.33 2.74
C LYS A 35 -2.80 -8.28 1.65
N LYS A 36 -3.48 -8.44 0.50
CA LYS A 36 -3.45 -7.45 -0.59
C LYS A 36 -4.01 -6.10 -0.15
N LEU A 37 -5.09 -6.09 0.63
CA LEU A 37 -5.66 -4.87 1.18
C LEU A 37 -4.66 -4.15 2.09
N LYS A 38 -3.98 -4.90 2.97
CA LYS A 38 -2.94 -4.35 3.84
C LYS A 38 -1.81 -3.70 3.02
N GLU A 39 -1.32 -4.38 1.99
CA GLU A 39 -0.28 -3.82 1.11
C GLU A 39 -0.74 -2.51 0.43
N VAL A 40 -2.01 -2.43 0.03
CA VAL A 40 -2.59 -1.20 -0.53
C VAL A 40 -2.63 -0.09 0.52
N LEU A 41 -3.08 -0.40 1.74
CA LEU A 41 -3.15 0.57 2.84
C LEU A 41 -1.77 1.08 3.24
N ASP A 42 -0.77 0.20 3.38
CA ASP A 42 0.62 0.57 3.69
C ASP A 42 1.15 1.54 2.62
N GLN A 43 0.90 1.26 1.34
CA GLN A 43 1.26 2.17 0.25
C GLN A 43 0.49 3.50 0.30
N VAL A 44 -0.75 3.55 0.82
CA VAL A 44 -1.52 4.80 0.96
C VAL A 44 -0.90 5.67 2.03
N GLU A 45 -0.55 5.07 3.18
CA GLU A 45 0.15 5.78 4.25
C GLU A 45 1.50 6.34 3.77
N GLU A 46 2.29 5.56 3.02
CA GLU A 46 3.53 6.09 2.43
C GLU A 46 3.30 7.30 1.50
N VAL A 47 2.20 7.32 0.74
CA VAL A 47 1.88 8.49 -0.09
C VAL A 47 1.44 9.68 0.77
N ARG A 48 0.69 9.43 1.86
CA ARG A 48 0.28 10.46 2.80
C ARG A 48 1.49 11.13 3.46
N ASP A 49 2.46 10.34 3.90
CA ASP A 49 3.71 10.85 4.50
C ASP A 49 4.48 11.73 3.52
N LEU A 50 4.56 11.34 2.25
CA LEU A 50 5.20 12.15 1.21
C LEU A 50 4.43 13.47 0.94
N ILE A 51 3.10 13.45 0.99
CA ILE A 51 2.28 14.67 0.87
C ILE A 51 2.54 15.60 2.05
N GLN A 52 2.59 15.04 3.27
CA GLN A 52 2.91 15.82 4.46
C GLN A 52 4.30 16.47 4.35
N LEU A 53 5.30 15.71 3.89
CA LEU A 53 6.64 16.25 3.65
C LEU A 53 6.64 17.42 2.65
N ILE A 54 5.82 17.36 1.58
CA ILE A 54 5.68 18.49 0.65
C ILE A 54 5.04 19.69 1.35
N ALA A 55 3.98 19.48 2.13
CA ALA A 55 3.30 20.54 2.87
C ALA A 55 4.28 21.26 3.83
N ASP A 56 5.07 20.50 4.58
CA ASP A 56 6.07 21.02 5.52
C ASP A 56 7.16 21.83 4.80
N ASN A 57 7.72 21.29 3.71
CA ASN A 57 8.72 22.04 2.92
C ASN A 57 8.11 23.29 2.26
N THR A 58 6.84 23.25 1.87
CA THR A 58 6.15 24.41 1.27
C THR A 58 5.93 25.51 2.31
N ALA A 59 5.61 25.16 3.55
CA ALA A 59 5.53 26.11 4.65
C ALA A 59 6.87 26.80 4.89
N ILE A 60 7.97 26.04 4.94
CA ILE A 60 9.33 26.58 5.09
C ILE A 60 9.69 27.50 3.92
N VAL A 61 9.42 27.09 2.67
CA VAL A 61 9.69 27.93 1.48
C VAL A 61 8.92 29.24 1.55
N LYS A 62 7.66 29.21 2.02
CA LYS A 62 6.86 30.43 2.20
C LYS A 62 7.50 31.37 3.22
N ASP A 63 7.98 30.84 4.35
CA ASP A 63 8.65 31.63 5.38
C ASP A 63 9.98 32.19 4.88
N LEU A 64 10.76 31.41 4.13
CA LEU A 64 12.00 31.86 3.50
C LEU A 64 11.73 32.96 2.47
N HIS A 65 10.70 32.83 1.63
CA HIS A 65 10.30 33.89 0.68
C HIS A 65 9.86 35.18 1.38
N ASN A 66 9.18 35.11 2.53
CA ASN A 66 8.84 36.30 3.31
C ASN A 66 10.09 37.00 3.86
N ASN A 67 11.12 36.23 4.22
CA ASN A 67 12.42 36.76 4.66
C ASN A 67 13.28 37.30 3.50
N ILE A 68 13.02 36.89 2.25
CA ILE A 68 13.79 37.27 1.04
C ILE A 68 13.63 38.74 0.63
N LEU A 69 12.74 39.53 1.25
CA LEU A 69 12.81 40.99 1.17
C LEU A 69 14.18 41.56 1.60
N SER A 70 15.04 40.75 2.24
CA SER A 70 16.42 41.07 2.59
C SER A 70 17.51 40.71 1.55
N TYR A 71 17.15 40.18 0.36
CA TYR A 71 17.87 39.94 -0.93
C TYR A 71 19.41 39.71 -0.99
N THR A 72 20.10 39.55 0.13
CA THR A 72 21.57 39.59 0.20
C THR A 72 22.16 38.35 0.89
N ASN A 73 21.32 37.47 1.43
CA ASN A 73 21.77 36.29 2.16
C ASN A 73 21.82 35.06 1.25
N LYS A 74 23.04 34.68 0.82
CA LYS A 74 23.31 33.50 -0.01
C LYS A 74 22.88 32.18 0.65
N ASP A 75 22.89 32.10 1.97
CA ASP A 75 22.48 30.89 2.70
C ASP A 75 20.97 30.67 2.61
N ILE A 76 20.17 31.74 2.66
CA ILE A 76 18.71 31.69 2.46
C ILE A 76 18.38 31.21 1.05
N GLN A 77 19.11 31.69 0.03
CA GLN A 77 18.91 31.26 -1.35
C GLN A 77 19.24 29.76 -1.52
N LYS A 78 20.35 29.30 -0.93
CA LYS A 78 20.74 27.88 -0.99
C LYS A 78 19.72 26.97 -0.31
N GLU A 79 19.19 27.38 0.84
CA GLU A 79 18.13 26.64 1.54
C GLU A 79 16.85 26.59 0.69
N LEU A 80 16.46 27.72 0.07
CA LEU A 80 15.31 27.79 -0.82
C LEU A 80 15.42 26.83 -2.01
N GLU A 81 16.57 26.81 -2.68
CA GLU A 81 16.86 25.89 -3.79
C GLU A 81 16.80 24.44 -3.32
N SER A 82 17.39 24.13 -2.16
CA SER A 82 17.36 22.79 -1.59
C SER A 82 15.94 22.30 -1.28
N ARG A 83 15.12 23.15 -0.64
CA ARG A 83 13.73 22.82 -0.30
C ARG A 83 12.86 22.66 -1.53
N THR A 84 13.04 23.53 -2.52
CA THR A 84 12.35 23.46 -3.82
C THR A 84 12.71 22.17 -4.57
N TYR A 85 13.98 21.76 -4.53
CA TYR A 85 14.43 20.48 -5.07
C TYR A 85 13.78 19.30 -4.36
N THR A 86 13.76 19.29 -3.02
CA THR A 86 13.08 18.25 -2.23
C THR A 86 11.59 18.15 -2.56
N ILE A 87 10.88 19.27 -2.68
CA ILE A 87 9.47 19.31 -3.10
C ILE A 87 9.30 18.65 -4.48
N SER A 88 10.17 18.99 -5.44
CA SER A 88 10.11 18.46 -6.81
C SER A 88 10.34 16.94 -6.85
N GLN A 89 11.39 16.46 -6.16
CA GLN A 89 11.69 15.02 -6.08
C GLN A 89 10.56 14.24 -5.39
N THR A 90 10.03 14.78 -4.29
CA THR A 90 8.94 14.17 -3.53
C THR A 90 7.66 14.10 -4.37
N SER A 91 7.34 15.17 -5.11
CA SER A 91 6.20 15.22 -6.03
C SER A 91 6.32 14.17 -7.14
N PHE A 92 7.51 14.00 -7.72
CA PHE A 92 7.76 12.97 -8.73
C PHE A 92 7.61 11.55 -8.15
N ARG A 93 8.07 11.32 -6.91
CA ARG A 93 7.90 10.04 -6.21
C ARG A 93 6.43 9.71 -5.97
N ILE A 94 5.62 10.68 -5.53
CA ILE A 94 4.17 10.53 -5.38
C ILE A 94 3.53 10.19 -6.72
N GLN A 95 3.84 10.96 -7.77
CA GLN A 95 3.31 10.73 -9.11
C GLN A 95 3.59 9.30 -9.61
N ARG A 96 4.83 8.81 -9.42
CA ARG A 96 5.20 7.43 -9.77
C ARG A 96 4.40 6.39 -8.99
N LYS A 97 4.25 6.57 -7.68
CA LYS A 97 3.46 5.65 -6.83
C LYS A 97 2.00 5.61 -7.26
N LEU A 98 1.39 6.77 -7.53
CA LEU A 98 0.00 6.85 -7.99
C LEU A 98 -0.19 6.28 -9.40
N ARG A 99 0.75 6.52 -10.33
CA ARG A 99 0.69 5.92 -11.67
C ARG A 99 0.84 4.40 -11.63
N GLY A 100 1.69 3.87 -10.74
CA GLY A 100 1.77 2.43 -10.49
C GLY A 100 0.42 1.82 -10.09
N ARG A 101 -0.42 2.56 -9.35
CA ARG A 101 -1.76 2.11 -8.92
C ARG A 101 -2.77 2.03 -10.05
N HIS A 102 -2.73 2.96 -11.01
CA HIS A 102 -3.58 2.88 -12.20
C HIS A 102 -3.36 1.54 -12.93
N ASN A 103 -2.12 1.03 -12.95
CA ASN A 103 -1.79 -0.27 -13.54
C ASN A 103 -2.24 -1.47 -12.69
N PHE A 104 -2.25 -1.36 -11.35
CA PHE A 104 -2.78 -2.42 -10.48
C PHE A 104 -4.30 -2.63 -10.65
N SER A 105 -5.06 -1.58 -10.96
CA SER A 105 -6.51 -1.68 -11.20
C SER A 105 -6.87 -2.66 -12.32
N TYR A 106 -5.99 -2.85 -13.32
CA TYR A 106 -6.20 -3.79 -14.43
C TYR A 106 -5.83 -5.24 -14.10
N ILE A 107 -5.21 -5.50 -12.95
CA ILE A 107 -4.84 -6.87 -12.52
C ILE A 107 -5.97 -7.50 -11.67
N PHE A 108 -6.92 -6.68 -11.19
CA PHE A 108 -8.05 -7.11 -10.36
C PHE A 108 -9.40 -7.23 -11.09
N THR A 109 -9.43 -6.94 -12.40
CA THR A 109 -10.54 -7.23 -13.33
C THR A 109 -10.19 -8.38 -14.24
#